data_AF-A0A378RIR0-F1
#
_entry.id   AF-A0A378RIR0-F1
#
_cell.length_a   1.000
_cell.length_b   1.000
_cell.length_c   1.000
_cell.angle_alpha   90.00
_cell.angle_beta   90.00
_cell.angle_gamma   90.00
#
_symmetry.space_group_name_H-M   'P 1'
#
loop_
_entity.id
_entity.type
_entity.pdbx_description
1 polymer ?
#
loop_
_entity_poly.entity_id
_entity_poly.type
_entity_poly.pdbx_seq_one_letter_code
_entity_poly.pdbx_strand_id
1 'polypeptide(L)'
;MRKLLKTNLINVIIVFIVVYIYSVIRAMKEADFNIFQGMFSALILVVLYGMFFWIAFFILLLLTNVFILKKSSKQTFYVMFVIQTVVVSIPFIYLGIYYEEWIFIVGVIGFLVSQMYRSKKIRN
;
A
#
# COMPACT_ATOMS: atom_id res chain seq x y z
N MET A 1 17.70 11.18 -3.69
CA MET A 1 16.37 11.08 -4.34
C MET A 1 16.12 9.75 -5.08
N ARG A 2 16.99 9.32 -6.02
CA ARG A 2 16.78 8.07 -6.81
C ARG A 2 16.59 6.78 -6.00
N LYS A 3 17.37 6.56 -4.93
CA LYS A 3 17.22 5.36 -4.06
C LYS A 3 15.85 5.30 -3.38
N LEU A 4 15.31 6.46 -3.00
CA LEU A 4 14.06 6.58 -2.24
C LEU A 4 12.82 6.34 -3.12
N LEU A 5 12.85 6.82 -4.37
CA LEU A 5 11.84 6.51 -5.39
C LEU A 5 11.80 5.01 -5.70
N LYS A 6 12.97 4.37 -5.86
CA LYS A 6 13.05 2.91 -6.07
C LYS A 6 12.47 2.11 -4.89
N THR A 7 12.67 2.57 -3.66
CA THR A 7 12.10 1.90 -2.49
C THR A 7 10.60 2.14 -2.33
N ASN A 8 10.07 3.28 -2.78
CA ASN A 8 8.62 3.50 -2.80
C ASN A 8 7.92 2.63 -3.83
N LEU A 9 8.56 2.36 -4.97
CA LEU A 9 8.02 1.45 -5.98
C LEU A 9 7.78 0.05 -5.39
N ILE A 10 8.65 -0.41 -4.49
CA ILE A 10 8.44 -1.68 -3.78
C ILE A 10 7.16 -1.65 -2.95
N ASN A 11 6.88 -0.54 -2.25
CA ASN A 11 5.65 -0.38 -1.49
C ASN A 11 4.40 -0.48 -2.39
N VAL A 12 4.43 0.21 -3.53
CA VAL A 12 3.33 0.22 -4.48
C VAL A 12 3.08 -1.16 -5.08
N ILE A 13 4.15 -1.85 -5.51
CA ILE A 13 4.05 -3.18 -6.10
C ILE A 13 3.48 -4.19 -5.10
N ILE A 14 3.99 -4.20 -3.86
CA ILE A 14 3.51 -5.16 -2.85
C ILE A 14 2.06 -4.88 -2.46
N VAL A 15 1.69 -3.61 -2.23
CA VAL A 15 0.29 -3.25 -1.95
C VAL A 15 -0.61 -3.65 -3.11
N PHE A 16 -0.19 -3.39 -4.35
CA PHE A 16 -0.95 -3.78 -5.54
C PHE A 16 -1.17 -5.28 -5.62
N ILE A 17 -0.10 -6.09 -5.46
CA ILE A 17 -0.20 -7.55 -5.52
C ILE A 17 -1.16 -8.06 -4.43
N VAL A 18 -1.02 -7.59 -3.20
CA VAL A 18 -1.83 -8.05 -2.06
C VAL A 18 -3.31 -7.70 -2.24
N VAL A 19 -3.60 -6.45 -2.63
CA VAL A 19 -4.96 -5.98 -2.88
C VAL A 19 -5.58 -6.68 -4.11
N TYR A 20 -4.78 -6.91 -5.15
CA TYR A 20 -5.22 -7.62 -6.36
C TYR A 20 -5.57 -9.07 -6.06
N ILE A 21 -4.71 -9.82 -5.36
CA ILE A 21 -4.99 -11.21 -4.98
C ILE A 21 -6.27 -11.29 -4.15
N TYR A 22 -6.42 -10.41 -3.15
CA TYR A 22 -7.65 -10.35 -2.36
C TYR A 22 -8.88 -10.07 -3.22
N SER A 23 -8.79 -9.13 -4.16
CA SER A 23 -9.89 -8.78 -5.07
C SER A 23 -10.26 -9.94 -5.99
N VAL A 24 -9.29 -10.71 -6.49
CA VAL A 24 -9.55 -11.93 -7.28
C VAL A 24 -10.30 -12.96 -6.43
N ILE A 25 -9.84 -13.21 -5.21
CA ILE A 25 -10.49 -14.16 -4.29
C ILE A 25 -11.92 -13.72 -3.97
N ARG A 26 -12.15 -12.42 -3.75
CA ARG A 26 -13.48 -11.85 -3.51
C ARG A 26 -14.39 -12.02 -4.72
N ALA A 27 -13.91 -11.65 -5.92
CA ALA A 27 -14.69 -11.75 -7.16
C ALA A 27 -15.13 -13.20 -7.46
N MET A 28 -14.26 -14.17 -7.20
CA MET A 28 -14.57 -15.60 -7.38
C MET A 28 -15.55 -16.15 -6.32
N LYS A 29 -15.73 -15.46 -5.19
CA LYS A 29 -16.69 -15.86 -4.14
C LYS A 29 -18.07 -15.24 -4.34
N GLU A 30 -18.12 -14.03 -4.87
CA GLU A 30 -19.37 -13.27 -5.04
C GLU A 30 -20.10 -13.63 -6.34
N ALA A 31 -19.40 -14.16 -7.34
CA ALA A 31 -19.98 -14.56 -8.62
C ALA A 31 -19.34 -15.85 -9.15
N ASP A 32 -20.09 -16.57 -10.00
CA ASP A 32 -19.61 -17.74 -10.75
C ASP A 32 -18.72 -17.31 -11.93
N PHE A 33 -17.70 -16.50 -11.65
CA PHE A 33 -16.71 -16.10 -12.63
C PHE A 33 -15.71 -17.23 -12.86
N ASN A 34 -15.37 -17.44 -14.14
CA ASN A 34 -14.15 -18.19 -14.44
C ASN A 34 -12.91 -17.39 -14.01
N ILE A 35 -11.77 -18.06 -13.89
CA ILE A 35 -10.54 -17.45 -13.37
C ILE A 35 -10.11 -16.19 -14.15
N PHE A 36 -10.30 -16.16 -15.48
CA PHE A 36 -9.96 -15.01 -16.30
C PHE A 36 -10.89 -13.82 -16.03
N GLN A 37 -12.19 -14.07 -15.90
CA GLN A 37 -13.18 -13.04 -15.54
C GLN A 37 -12.91 -12.50 -14.13
N GLY A 38 -12.59 -13.37 -13.17
CA GLY A 38 -12.22 -12.96 -11.80
C GLY A 38 -10.96 -12.10 -11.77
N MET A 39 -9.91 -12.49 -12.52
CA MET A 39 -8.69 -11.70 -12.66
C MET A 39 -8.93 -10.34 -13.32
N PHE A 40 -9.69 -10.31 -14.43
CA PHE A 40 -9.94 -9.07 -15.16
C PHE A 40 -10.84 -8.10 -14.40
N SER A 41 -11.90 -8.60 -13.75
CA SER A 41 -12.77 -7.79 -12.90
C SER A 41 -12.03 -7.23 -11.69
N ALA A 42 -11.19 -8.04 -11.02
CA ALA A 42 -10.33 -7.57 -9.95
C ALA A 42 -9.35 -6.50 -10.42
N LEU A 43 -8.79 -6.62 -11.64
CA LEU A 43 -7.91 -5.61 -12.20
C LEU A 43 -8.63 -4.27 -12.39
N ILE A 44 -9.85 -4.32 -12.95
CA ILE A 44 -10.73 -3.14 -13.11
C ILE A 44 -11.03 -2.52 -11.74
N LEU A 45 -11.43 -3.32 -10.76
CA LEU A 45 -11.73 -2.84 -9.41
C LEU A 45 -10.52 -2.14 -8.81
N VAL A 46 -9.35 -2.78 -8.84
CA VAL A 46 -8.14 -2.26 -8.19
C VAL A 46 -7.62 -1.02 -8.91
N VAL A 47 -7.57 -1.00 -10.25
CA VAL A 47 -6.96 0.10 -11.01
C VAL A 47 -7.91 1.29 -11.18
N LEU A 48 -9.18 1.03 -11.49
CA LEU A 48 -10.15 2.08 -11.81
C LEU A 48 -10.94 2.52 -10.58
N TYR A 49 -11.62 1.59 -9.91
CA TYR A 49 -12.42 1.93 -8.73
C TYR A 49 -11.55 2.27 -7.51
N GLY A 50 -10.38 1.62 -7.39
CA GLY A 50 -9.37 1.92 -6.37
C GLY A 50 -8.59 3.21 -6.62
N MET A 51 -8.92 4.01 -7.64
CA MET A 51 -8.12 5.20 -8.00
C MET A 51 -7.99 6.21 -6.85
N PHE A 52 -9.05 6.44 -6.07
CA PHE A 52 -8.98 7.31 -4.89
C PHE A 52 -8.02 6.79 -3.82
N PHE A 53 -8.04 5.47 -3.58
CA PHE A 53 -7.07 4.82 -2.70
C PHE A 53 -5.64 5.07 -3.18
N TRP A 54 -5.38 4.83 -4.47
CA TRP A 54 -4.05 5.00 -5.04
C TRP A 54 -3.56 6.43 -4.96
N ILE A 55 -4.38 7.41 -5.37
CA ILE A 55 -4.02 8.83 -5.33
C ILE A 55 -3.66 9.24 -3.91
N ALA A 56 -4.51 8.93 -2.92
CA ALA A 56 -4.25 9.23 -1.53
C ALA A 56 -2.97 8.54 -1.02
N PHE A 57 -2.79 7.27 -1.37
CA PHE A 57 -1.62 6.48 -0.97
C PHE A 57 -0.31 7.06 -1.53
N PHE A 58 -0.29 7.44 -2.80
CA PHE A 58 0.86 8.07 -3.44
C PHE A 58 1.17 9.45 -2.82
N ILE A 59 0.15 10.27 -2.58
CA ILE A 59 0.33 11.59 -1.97
C ILE A 59 0.92 11.45 -0.56
N LEU A 60 0.35 10.60 0.29
CA LEU A 60 0.84 10.38 1.65
C LEU A 60 2.26 9.81 1.65
N LEU A 61 2.57 8.88 0.74
CA LEU A 61 3.94 8.39 0.55
C LEU A 61 4.91 9.51 0.17
N LEU A 62 4.56 10.35 -0.80
CA LEU A 62 5.43 11.45 -1.23
C LEU A 62 5.66 12.46 -0.10
N LEU A 63 4.59 12.90 0.57
CA LEU A 63 4.66 13.85 1.68
C LEU A 63 5.55 13.31 2.81
N THR A 64 5.29 12.09 3.28
CA THR A 64 6.09 11.47 4.35
C THR A 64 7.57 11.30 3.97
N ASN A 65 7.86 11.07 2.69
CA ASN A 65 9.24 10.94 2.21
C ASN A 65 10.01 12.26 2.16
N VAL A 66 9.36 13.39 1.90
CA VAL A 66 10.00 14.72 1.97
C VAL A 66 10.50 14.99 3.40
N PHE A 67 9.71 14.63 4.40
CA PHE A 67 10.11 14.77 5.81
C PHE A 67 11.28 13.87 6.17
N ILE A 68 11.31 12.61 5.70
CA ILE A 68 12.39 11.64 5.97
C ILE A 68 13.76 12.14 5.47
N LEU A 69 13.81 12.81 4.31
CA LEU A 69 15.07 13.27 3.70
C LEU A 69 15.81 14.36 4.51
N LYS A 70 15.12 15.07 5.41
CA LYS A 70 15.67 16.23 6.11
C LYS A 70 16.52 15.86 7.35
N LYS A 71 16.45 14.62 7.86
CA LYS A 71 17.20 14.20 9.06
C LYS A 71 18.08 12.97 8.78
N SER A 72 19.39 13.16 8.87
CA SER A 72 20.44 12.19 8.51
C SER A 72 21.07 11.51 9.73
N SER A 73 20.29 10.84 10.57
CA SER A 73 20.83 9.91 11.57
C SER A 73 20.16 8.54 11.47
N LYS A 74 20.90 7.45 11.69
CA LYS A 74 20.37 6.07 11.61
C LYS A 74 19.18 5.85 12.54
N GLN A 75 19.19 6.46 13.73
CA GLN A 75 18.14 6.30 14.73
C GLN A 75 16.89 7.11 14.36
N THR A 76 17.07 8.33 13.83
CA THR A 76 15.93 9.12 13.32
C THR A 76 15.30 8.46 12.09
N PHE A 77 16.09 7.76 11.27
CA PHE A 77 15.58 7.06 10.10
C PHE A 77 14.53 5.99 10.45
N TYR A 78 14.79 5.16 11.47
CA TYR A 78 13.82 4.14 11.91
C TYR A 78 12.55 4.75 12.49
N VAL A 79 12.68 5.79 13.31
CA VAL A 79 11.52 6.50 13.89
C VAL A 79 10.65 7.11 12.80
N MET A 80 11.25 7.79 11.82
CA MET A 80 10.51 8.41 10.72
C MET A 80 9.84 7.36 9.81
N PHE A 81 10.40 6.17 9.74
CA PHE A 81 9.83 5.05 9.02
C PHE A 81 8.57 4.49 9.69
N VAL A 82 8.60 4.34 11.02
CA VAL A 82 7.41 3.97 11.81
C VAL A 82 6.35 5.06 11.69
N ILE A 83 6.73 6.34 11.79
CA ILE A 83 5.81 7.46 11.60
C ILE A 83 5.18 7.43 10.20
N GLN A 84 5.98 7.24 9.14
CA GLN A 84 5.46 7.09 7.78
C GLN A 84 4.44 5.96 7.70
N THR A 85 4.74 4.83 8.34
CA THR A 85 3.87 3.66 8.34
C THR A 85 2.53 3.98 8.99
N VAL A 86 2.55 4.60 10.17
CA VAL A 86 1.35 4.98 10.93
C VAL A 86 0.54 6.04 10.18
N VAL A 87 1.18 7.14 9.76
CA VAL A 87 0.52 8.28 9.10
C VAL A 87 -0.15 7.86 7.79
N VAL A 88 0.52 7.03 6.99
CA VAL A 88 -0.08 6.53 5.73
C VAL A 88 -1.22 5.56 6.03
N SER A 89 -1.11 4.72 7.06
CA SER A 89 -2.12 3.68 7.33
C SER A 89 -3.41 4.21 7.95
N ILE A 90 -3.34 5.22 8.84
CA ILE A 90 -4.50 5.76 9.57
C ILE A 90 -5.71 6.06 8.67
N PRO A 91 -5.60 6.87 7.59
CA PRO A 91 -6.77 7.19 6.77
C PRO A 91 -7.39 5.95 6.14
N PHE A 92 -6.59 4.96 5.72
CA PHE A 92 -7.13 3.72 5.13
C PHE A 92 -7.76 2.79 6.17
N ILE A 93 -7.22 2.73 7.38
CA ILE A 93 -7.88 2.02 8.48
C ILE A 93 -9.22 2.66 8.79
N TYR A 94 -9.27 4.00 8.88
CA TYR A 94 -10.50 4.74 9.10
C TYR A 94 -11.52 4.46 7.99
N LEU A 95 -11.12 4.55 6.72
CA LEU A 95 -12.00 4.26 5.58
C LEU A 95 -12.50 2.79 5.59
N GLY A 96 -11.63 1.84 5.91
CA GLY A 96 -11.99 0.42 6.01
C GLY A 96 -13.02 0.15 7.10
N ILE A 97 -12.96 0.87 8.22
CA ILE A 97 -13.95 0.75 9.30
C ILE A 97 -15.24 1.49 8.93
N TYR A 98 -15.13 2.74 8.44
CA TYR A 98 -16.28 3.61 8.19
C TYR A 98 -17.16 3.11 7.04
N TYR A 99 -16.54 2.57 5.98
CA TYR A 99 -17.25 2.05 4.81
C TYR A 99 -17.39 0.51 4.83
N GLU A 100 -16.90 -0.16 5.87
CA GLU A 100 -16.86 -1.64 5.98
C GLU A 100 -16.15 -2.36 4.81
N GLU A 101 -15.31 -1.63 4.07
CA GLU A 101 -14.59 -2.14 2.91
C GLU A 101 -13.21 -2.71 3.31
N TRP A 102 -13.15 -4.03 3.48
CA TRP A 102 -11.94 -4.76 3.87
C TRP A 102 -10.74 -4.58 2.94
N ILE A 103 -10.97 -4.19 1.69
CA ILE A 103 -9.91 -3.92 0.71
C ILE A 103 -8.91 -2.87 1.21
N PHE A 104 -9.36 -1.89 1.99
CA PHE A 104 -8.49 -0.87 2.59
C PHE A 104 -7.57 -1.46 3.65
N ILE A 105 -8.09 -2.35 4.51
CA ILE A 105 -7.32 -3.04 5.55
C ILE A 105 -6.28 -3.97 4.92
N VAL A 106 -6.66 -4.67 3.86
CA VAL A 106 -5.75 -5.50 3.06
C VAL A 106 -4.63 -4.66 2.44
N GLY A 107 -4.95 -3.47 1.93
CA GLY A 107 -3.96 -2.50 1.46
C GLY A 107 -2.97 -2.08 2.54
N VAL A 108 -3.45 -1.83 3.76
CA VAL A 108 -2.60 -1.51 4.93
C VAL A 108 -1.70 -2.69 5.29
N ILE A 109 -2.20 -3.92 5.30
CA ILE A 109 -1.39 -5.11 5.55
C ILE A 109 -0.28 -5.25 4.50
N GLY A 110 -0.63 -5.12 3.22
CA GLY A 110 0.35 -5.13 2.13
C GLY A 110 1.42 -4.06 2.31
N PHE A 111 1.01 -2.88 2.77
CA PHE A 111 1.93 -1.78 3.05
C PHE A 111 2.84 -2.09 4.25
N LEU A 112 2.34 -2.66 5.33
CA LEU A 112 3.16 -3.09 6.47
C LEU A 112 4.22 -4.12 6.04
N VAL A 113 3.82 -5.11 5.24
CA VAL A 113 4.72 -6.12 4.69
C VAL A 113 5.79 -5.47 3.81
N SER A 114 5.40 -4.52 2.97
CA SER A 114 6.34 -3.83 2.08
C SER A 114 7.35 -3.01 2.87
N GLN A 115 6.92 -2.39 3.97
CA GLN A 115 7.78 -1.64 4.86
C GLN A 115 8.78 -2.58 5.58
N MET A 116 8.35 -3.74 6.06
CA MET A 116 9.27 -4.73 6.62
C MET A 116 10.36 -5.12 5.60
N TYR A 117 10.00 -5.36 4.34
CA TYR A 117 10.97 -5.67 3.29
C TYR A 117 11.92 -4.50 2.99
N ARG A 118 11.39 -3.28 2.87
CA ARG A 118 12.18 -2.06 2.63
C ARG A 118 13.19 -1.79 3.74
N SER A 119 12.82 -2.01 5.00
CA SER A 119 13.71 -1.79 6.15
C SER A 119 14.97 -2.65 6.10
N LYS A 120 14.87 -3.90 5.64
CA LYS A 120 16.02 -4.81 5.46
C LYS A 120 16.98 -4.31 4.39
N LYS A 121 16.46 -3.77 3.29
CA LYS A 121 17.26 -3.32 2.13
C LYS A 121 18.02 -2.02 2.35
N ILE A 122 17.64 -1.22 3.35
CA ILE A 122 18.32 0.04 3.68
C ILE A 122 19.38 -0.16 4.77
N ARG A 123 19.28 -1.25 5.55
CA ARG A 123 20.27 -1.62 6.57
C ARG A 123 21.54 -2.24 5.98
N ASN A 124 21.44 -2.88 4.81
CA ASN A 124 22.55 -3.40 4.00
C ASN A 124 23.01 -2.36 2.97
#